data_AF-A0AAX4JG60-F1
#
_entry.id   AF-A0AAX4JG60-F1
#
_cell.length_a   1.000
_cell.length_b   1.000
_cell.length_c   1.000
_cell.angle_alpha   90.00
_cell.angle_beta   90.00
_cell.angle_gamma   90.00
#
_symmetry.space_group_name_H-M   'P 1'
#
loop_
_entity.id
_entity.type
_entity.pdbx_description
1 polymer ?
#
loop_
_entity_poly.entity_id
_entity_poly.type
_entity_poly.pdbx_seq_one_letter_code
_entity_poly.pdbx_strand_id
1 'polypeptide(L)'
;METSSRTNIGILGDEDTINGFMISGVESNTKNPNLLLANYNTSEEDLKKMFNSLVFRKDLALILICDFVFEKIREEISKFNDDLPSIIEIPSKIKNVNL
;
A
#
# COMPACT_ATOMS: atom_id res chain seq x y z
N MET A 1 24.09 13.20 10.35
CA MET A 1 23.04 12.73 9.43
C MET A 1 21.90 12.29 10.32
N GLU A 2 20.77 12.97 10.26
CA GLU A 2 19.55 12.52 10.93
C GLU A 2 19.13 11.23 10.20
N THR A 3 19.42 10.08 10.81
CA THR A 3 18.84 8.81 10.37
C THR A 3 17.37 8.88 10.70
N SER A 4 16.57 9.43 9.78
CA SER A 4 15.13 9.25 9.80
C SER A 4 14.89 7.76 9.61
N SER A 5 14.81 7.03 10.73
CA SER A 5 14.65 5.59 10.72
C SER A 5 13.29 5.28 10.11
N ARG A 6 13.28 4.82 8.87
CA ARG A 6 12.10 4.23 8.26
C ARG A 6 11.78 2.95 9.04
N THR A 7 10.73 2.96 9.85
CA THR A 7 10.36 1.85 10.75
C THR A 7 8.95 1.35 10.52
N ASN A 8 8.15 2.10 9.75
CA ASN A 8 6.73 1.82 9.59
C ASN A 8 6.45 1.07 8.28
N ILE A 9 5.30 0.39 8.24
CA ILE A 9 4.80 -0.32 7.07
C ILE A 9 3.58 0.43 6.55
N GLY A 10 3.52 0.67 5.24
CA GLY A 10 2.32 1.11 4.52
C GLY A 10 1.59 -0.08 3.93
N ILE A 11 0.27 -0.02 3.86
CA ILE A 11 -0.57 -1.06 3.26
C ILE A 11 -1.60 -0.38 2.38
N LEU A 12 -1.71 -0.87 1.14
CA LEU A 12 -2.75 -0.49 0.19
C LEU A 12 -3.47 -1.76 -0.25
N GLY A 13 -4.66 -2.00 0.28
CA GLY A 13 -5.29 -3.30 0.16
C GLY A 13 -6.75 -3.36 0.59
N ASP A 14 -7.32 -4.55 0.52
CA ASP A 14 -8.72 -4.80 0.88
C ASP A 14 -8.96 -4.77 2.40
N GLU A 15 -10.23 -4.76 2.78
CA GLU A 15 -10.65 -4.65 4.18
C GLU A 15 -10.14 -5.83 5.03
N ASP A 16 -10.19 -7.04 4.49
CA ASP A 16 -9.72 -8.25 5.18
C ASP A 16 -8.20 -8.19 5.42
N THR A 17 -7.44 -7.70 4.44
CA THR A 17 -5.99 -7.50 4.54
C THR A 17 -5.66 -6.44 5.59
N ILE A 18 -6.30 -5.27 5.53
CA ILE A 18 -6.09 -4.18 6.49
C ILE A 18 -6.40 -4.65 7.91
N ASN A 19 -7.54 -5.32 8.11
CA ASN A 19 -7.92 -5.87 9.40
C ASN A 19 -6.92 -6.93 9.90
N GLY A 20 -6.46 -7.83 9.03
CA GLY A 20 -5.46 -8.83 9.37
C GLY A 20 -4.14 -8.22 9.88
N PHE A 21 -3.67 -7.16 9.24
CA PHE A 21 -2.45 -6.47 9.66
C PHE A 21 -2.65 -5.62 10.91
N MET A 22 -3.80 -4.98 11.09
CA MET A 22 -4.12 -4.28 12.34
C MET A 22 -4.14 -5.25 13.53
N ILE A 23 -4.76 -6.43 13.38
CA ILE A 23 -4.76 -7.49 14.41
C ILE A 23 -3.35 -8.00 14.70
N SER A 24 -2.47 -7.99 13.69
CA SER A 24 -1.07 -8.38 13.82
C SER A 24 -0.17 -7.30 14.46
N GLY A 25 -0.74 -6.16 14.85
CA GLY A 25 -0.02 -5.08 15.54
C GLY A 25 0.51 -3.97 14.62
N VAL A 26 0.12 -3.93 13.34
CA VAL A 26 0.42 -2.79 12.47
C VAL A 26 -0.56 -1.66 12.79
N GLU A 27 -0.07 -0.61 13.45
CA GLU A 27 -0.90 0.54 13.79
C GLU A 27 -1.07 1.49 12.59
N SER A 28 -2.29 2.02 12.45
CA SER A 28 -2.56 3.12 11.52
C SER A 28 -2.31 4.46 12.20
N ASN A 29 -1.54 5.32 11.55
CA ASN A 29 -1.35 6.69 12.01
C ASN A 29 -2.61 7.52 11.74
N THR A 30 -3.26 8.01 12.80
CA THR A 30 -4.54 8.73 12.74
C THR A 30 -4.48 10.05 11.97
N LYS A 31 -3.33 10.72 11.94
CA LYS A 31 -3.16 12.01 11.23
C LYS A 31 -2.73 11.82 9.78
N ASN A 32 -2.00 10.75 9.51
CA ASN A 32 -1.51 10.41 8.19
C ASN A 32 -1.59 8.89 8.00
N PRO A 33 -2.76 8.36 7.61
CA PRO A 33 -2.99 6.92 7.52
C PRO A 33 -1.97 6.24 6.61
N ASN A 34 -1.35 5.18 7.13
CA ASN A 34 -0.48 4.26 6.39
C ASN A 34 -1.23 3.00 5.93
N LEU A 35 -2.46 2.78 6.41
CA LEU A 35 -3.33 1.69 5.99
C LEU A 35 -4.47 2.28 5.14
N LEU A 36 -4.43 2.03 3.84
CA LEU A 36 -5.33 2.64 2.87
C LEU A 36 -6.22 1.57 2.21
N LEU A 37 -7.53 1.69 2.44
CA LEU A 37 -8.53 0.75 1.94
C LEU A 37 -8.78 0.95 0.45
N ALA A 38 -8.59 -0.12 -0.32
CA ALA A 38 -8.92 -0.22 -1.73
C ALA A 38 -9.93 -1.35 -1.94
N ASN A 39 -10.80 -1.19 -2.93
CA ASN A 39 -11.67 -2.26 -3.43
C ASN A 39 -11.62 -2.27 -4.97
N TYR A 40 -12.26 -3.25 -5.59
CA TYR A 40 -12.29 -3.37 -7.05
C TYR A 40 -12.81 -2.13 -7.80
N ASN A 41 -13.74 -1.41 -7.17
CA ASN A 41 -14.38 -0.25 -7.75
C ASN A 41 -13.57 1.03 -7.54
N THR A 42 -12.56 1.03 -6.66
CA THR A 42 -11.65 2.17 -6.47
C THR A 42 -11.00 2.50 -7.81
N SER A 43 -11.13 3.75 -8.27
CA SER A 43 -10.65 4.15 -9.59
C SER A 43 -9.12 4.04 -9.69
N GLU A 44 -8.60 3.83 -10.90
CA GLU A 44 -7.14 3.79 -11.10
C GLU A 44 -6.47 5.11 -10.69
N GLU A 45 -7.14 6.24 -10.93
CA GLU A 45 -6.67 7.56 -10.53
C GLU A 45 -6.56 7.67 -9.00
N ASP A 46 -7.55 7.19 -8.26
CA ASP A 46 -7.52 7.21 -6.80
C ASP A 46 -6.45 6.27 -6.24
N LEU A 47 -6.28 5.08 -6.83
CA LEU A 47 -5.21 4.16 -6.45
C LEU A 47 -3.82 4.78 -6.67
N LYS A 48 -3.62 5.50 -7.78
CA LYS A 48 -2.38 6.25 -8.03
C LYS A 48 -2.13 7.32 -6.97
N LYS A 49 -3.18 8.08 -6.59
CA LYS A 49 -3.08 9.09 -5.51
C LYS A 49 -2.73 8.45 -4.16
N MET A 50 -3.37 7.33 -3.82
CA MET A 50 -3.12 6.58 -2.58
C MET A 50 -1.72 5.98 -2.56
N PHE A 51 -1.26 5.39 -3.66
CA PHE A 51 0.10 4.88 -3.79
C PHE A 51 1.14 6.00 -3.60
N ASN A 52 0.94 7.12 -4.31
CA ASN A 52 1.80 8.30 -4.21
C ASN A 52 1.83 8.88 -2.78
N SER A 53 0.71 8.91 -2.06
CA SER A 53 0.68 9.37 -0.67
C SER A 53 1.48 8.47 0.28
N LEU A 54 1.71 7.20 -0.07
CA LEU A 54 2.58 6.29 0.68
C LEU A 54 4.05 6.41 0.28
N VAL A 55 4.40 6.38 -1.02
CA VAL A 55 5.82 6.35 -1.44
C VAL A 55 6.60 7.61 -1.09
N PHE A 56 5.93 8.78 -1.00
CA PHE A 56 6.59 10.02 -0.59
C PHE A 56 6.83 10.13 0.93
N ARG A 57 6.37 9.15 1.72
CA ARG A 57 6.58 9.15 3.17
C ARG A 57 7.99 8.70 3.53
N LYS A 58 8.64 9.49 4.39
CA LYS A 58 10.00 9.22 4.89
C LYS A 58 10.04 8.31 6.12
N ASP A 59 8.89 7.94 6.67
CA ASP A 59 8.79 7.02 7.82
C ASP A 59 8.50 5.56 7.42
N LEU A 60 8.07 5.33 6.18
CA LEU A 60 7.79 4.00 5.67
C LEU A 60 9.05 3.31 5.16
N ALA A 61 9.31 2.08 5.62
CA ALA A 61 10.37 1.21 5.09
C ALA A 61 9.83 0.29 3.98
N LEU A 62 8.57 -0.11 4.11
CA LEU A 62 7.94 -1.13 3.30
C LEU A 62 6.49 -0.71 2.99
N ILE A 63 6.04 -0.96 1.75
CA ILE A 63 4.64 -0.86 1.34
C ILE A 63 4.19 -2.23 0.84
N LEU A 64 3.13 -2.76 1.46
CA LEU A 64 2.43 -3.96 1.01
C LEU A 64 1.24 -3.56 0.14
N ILE A 65 1.15 -4.12 -1.06
CA ILE A 65 0.09 -3.83 -2.02
C ILE A 65 -0.62 -5.12 -2.39
N CYS A 66 -1.95 -5.16 -2.28
CA CYS A 66 -2.71 -6.30 -2.77
C CYS A 66 -2.56 -6.44 -4.30
N ASP A 67 -2.42 -7.66 -4.78
CA ASP A 67 -2.33 -8.06 -6.19
C ASP A 67 -3.28 -7.29 -7.14
N PHE A 68 -4.57 -7.18 -6.81
CA PHE A 68 -5.54 -6.47 -7.66
C PHE A 68 -5.23 -4.97 -7.81
N VAL A 69 -4.65 -4.35 -6.77
CA VAL A 69 -4.19 -2.95 -6.84
C VAL A 69 -2.92 -2.89 -7.67
N PHE A 70 -1.97 -3.78 -7.40
CA PHE A 70 -0.69 -3.83 -8.12
C PHE A 70 -0.91 -3.93 -9.63
N GLU A 71 -1.79 -4.83 -10.08
CA GLU A 71 -2.14 -4.98 -11.49
C GLU A 71 -2.76 -3.72 -12.08
N LYS A 72 -3.64 -3.03 -11.34
CA LYS A 72 -4.35 -1.83 -11.82
C LYS A 72 -3.44 -0.61 -11.96
N ILE A 73 -2.40 -0.48 -11.13
CA ILE A 73 -1.47 0.65 -11.15
C ILE A 73 -0.02 0.26 -11.45
N ARG A 74 0.19 -0.87 -12.13
CA ARG A 74 1.52 -1.44 -12.41
C ARG A 74 2.47 -0.45 -13.08
N GLU A 75 1.96 0.34 -14.02
CA GLU A 75 2.73 1.38 -14.70
C GLU A 75 3.18 2.50 -13.76
N GLU A 76 2.41 2.81 -12.71
CA GLU A 76 2.80 3.82 -11.74
C GLU A 76 3.87 3.27 -10.79
N ILE A 77 3.70 2.02 -10.35
CA ILE A 77 4.67 1.33 -9.50
C ILE A 77 6.01 1.18 -10.22
N SER A 78 6.02 0.86 -11.52
CA SER A 78 7.26 0.69 -12.29
C SER A 78 8.04 1.99 -12.52
N LYS A 79 7.40 3.16 -12.36
CA LYS A 79 8.07 4.48 -12.42
C LYS A 79 8.78 4.81 -11.11
N PHE A 80 8.43 4.16 -10.01
CA PHE A 80 9.08 4.37 -8.71
C PHE A 80 10.45 3.67 -8.70
N ASN A 81 11.52 4.47 -8.64
CA ASN A 81 12.91 4.00 -8.78
C ASN A 81 13.74 4.15 -7.49
N ASP A 82 13.13 4.58 -6.38
CA ASP A 82 13.84 4.71 -5.11
C ASP A 82 13.92 3.35 -4.40
N ASP A 83 15.02 3.09 -3.70
CA ASP A 83 15.20 1.86 -2.91
C ASP A 83 14.19 1.73 -1.75
N LEU A 84 13.71 2.88 -1.24
CA LEU A 84 12.81 2.95 -0.09
C LEU A 84 11.67 3.97 -0.27
N PRO A 85 10.44 3.61 0.13
CA PRO A 85 10.05 2.30 0.70
C PRO A 85 10.07 1.17 -0.33
N SER A 86 10.46 -0.04 0.09
CA SER A 86 10.35 -1.22 -0.76
C SER A 86 8.88 -1.54 -1.01
N ILE A 87 8.53 -2.00 -2.21
CA ILE A 87 7.15 -2.31 -2.61
C ILE A 87 7.04 -3.82 -2.76
N ILE A 88 6.12 -4.45 -2.02
CA ILE A 88 5.87 -5.89 -2.08
C ILE A 88 4.40 -6.13 -2.43
N GLU A 89 4.19 -6.86 -3.52
CA GLU A 89 2.89 -7.40 -3.89
C GLU A 89 2.54 -8.59 -2.99
N ILE A 90 1.31 -8.62 -2.47
CA ILE A 90 0.77 -9.73 -1.67
C ILE A 90 -0.54 -10.25 -2.27
N PRO A 91 -0.79 -11.57 -2.22
CA PRO A 91 -2.06 -12.12 -2.67
C PRO A 91 -3.20 -11.61 -1.78
N SER A 92 -4.35 -11.32 -2.37
CA SER A 92 -5.54 -10.90 -1.65
C SER A 92 -6.71 -11.87 -1.84
N LYS A 93 -7.75 -11.73 -1.00
CA LYS A 93 -8.96 -12.56 -1.11
C LYS A 93 -9.80 -12.16 -2.32
N ILE A 94 -9.71 -10.89 -2.68
CA ILE A 94 -10.23 -10.26 -3.86
C ILE A 94 -9.53 -10.92 -5.08
N LYS A 95 -10.18 -11.96 -5.63
CA LYS A 95 -9.82 -12.59 -6.92
C LYS A 95 -10.71 -12.08 -8.05
N ASN A 96 -10.14 -11.82 -9.23
CA ASN A 96 -10.91 -11.53 -10.44
C ASN A 96 -11.90 -12.67 -10.68
N VAL A 97 -13.15 -12.51 -10.25
CA VAL A 97 -14.23 -13.44 -10.55
C VAL A 97 -14.78 -13.05 -11.92
N ASN A 98 -14.01 -13.35 -12.96
CA ASN A 98 -14.60 -13.50 -14.28
C ASN A 98 -15.19 -14.92 -14.33
N LEU A 99 -16.44 -15.03 -13.85
CA LEU A 99 -17.39 -16.06 -14.27
C LEU A 99 -18.35 -15.43 -15.28
#